data_AF-A0A954VSD2-F1
#
_entry.id   AF-A0A954VSD2-F1
#
_cell.length_a   1.000
_cell.length_b   1.000
_cell.length_c   1.000
_cell.angle_alpha   90.00
_cell.angle_beta   90.00
_cell.angle_gamma   90.00
#
_symmetry.space_group_name_H-M   'P 1'
#
loop_
_entity.id
_entity.type
_entity.pdbx_description
1 polymer ?
#
loop_
_entity_poly.entity_id
_entity_poly.type
_entity_poly.pdbx_seq_one_letter_code
_entity_poly.pdbx_strand_id
1 'polypeptide(L)'
;PTGSISVDGRWELRNPDGHVMDETMKNQNRVTYRIHQLLGQPVRETFVNPPKSFGLRFENGCVLEIFDDSDQYESCQIAPAGVVI
;
A
#
# COMPACT_ATOMS: atom_id res chain seq x y z
N PRO A 1 -13.67 -6.66 -11.61
CA PRO A 1 -12.29 -7.07 -11.29
C PRO A 1 -12.30 -8.01 -10.08
N THR A 2 -11.46 -9.05 -10.10
CA THR A 2 -11.30 -9.98 -8.98
C THR A 2 -9.89 -9.77 -8.42
N GLY A 3 -9.75 -9.69 -7.10
CA GLY A 3 -8.47 -9.45 -6.44
C GLY A 3 -8.66 -8.83 -5.06
N SER A 4 -7.67 -9.02 -4.20
CA SER A 4 -7.61 -8.49 -2.84
C SER A 4 -6.30 -7.74 -2.63
N ILE A 5 -6.34 -6.69 -1.81
CA ILE A 5 -5.16 -6.01 -1.29
C ILE A 5 -5.10 -6.35 0.19
N SER A 6 -4.05 -7.04 0.60
CA SER A 6 -3.77 -7.36 2.01
C SER A 6 -2.41 -6.77 2.35
N VAL A 7 -2.36 -5.87 3.32
CA VAL A 7 -1.11 -5.26 3.78
C VAL A 7 -1.10 -5.43 5.30
N ASP A 8 -0.14 -6.19 5.80
CA ASP A 8 0.17 -6.23 7.23
C ASP A 8 1.25 -5.17 7.53
N GLY A 9 1.54 -4.95 8.80
CA GLY A 9 2.59 -4.00 9.19
C GLY A 9 2.24 -2.54 8.92
N ARG A 10 3.27 -1.71 8.68
CA ARG A 10 3.10 -0.27 8.49
C ARG A 10 3.01 0.12 7.02
N TRP A 11 1.94 0.81 6.63
CA TRP A 11 1.77 1.36 5.29
C TRP A 11 1.14 2.76 5.28
N GLU A 12 1.39 3.49 4.20
CA GLU A 12 0.83 4.80 3.90
C GLU A 12 0.39 4.83 2.42
N LEU A 13 -0.86 5.26 2.18
CA LEU A 13 -1.39 5.57 0.85
C LEU A 13 -1.33 7.08 0.64
N ARG A 14 -0.58 7.52 -0.37
CA ARG A 14 -0.45 8.93 -0.75
C ARG A 14 -1.23 9.24 -2.03
N ASN A 15 -1.78 10.45 -2.10
CA ASN A 15 -2.34 11.00 -3.33
C ASN A 15 -1.23 11.42 -4.32
N PRO A 16 -1.58 11.81 -5.57
CA PRO A 16 -0.58 12.29 -6.54
C PRO A 16 0.24 13.51 -6.09
N ASP A 17 -0.29 14.31 -5.16
CA ASP A 17 0.40 15.48 -4.55
C ASP A 17 1.32 15.09 -3.38
N GLY A 18 1.39 13.80 -3.01
CA GLY A 18 2.21 13.25 -1.92
C GLY A 18 1.58 13.25 -0.53
N HIS A 19 0.37 13.80 -0.37
CA HIS A 19 -0.37 13.82 0.89
C HIS A 19 -0.89 12.43 1.27
N VAL A 20 -0.70 12.04 2.54
CA VAL A 20 -1.26 10.79 3.08
C VAL A 20 -2.80 10.87 3.06
N MET A 21 -3.41 9.99 2.30
CA MET A 21 -4.87 9.80 2.23
C MET A 21 -5.36 8.77 3.24
N ASP A 22 -4.54 7.78 3.55
CA ASP A 22 -4.86 6.63 4.40
C ASP A 22 -3.56 5.97 4.87
N GLU A 23 -3.57 5.26 6.00
CA GLU A 23 -2.38 4.69 6.65
C GLU A 23 -2.72 3.53 7.59
N THR A 24 -1.73 2.80 8.10
CA THR A 24 -1.91 1.84 9.19
C THR A 24 -2.44 2.53 10.44
N MET A 25 -3.66 2.20 10.85
CA MET A 25 -4.26 2.68 12.10
C MET A 25 -5.32 1.70 12.62
N LYS A 26 -5.55 1.75 13.95
CA LYS A 26 -6.61 0.98 14.61
C LYS A 26 -7.98 1.29 13.98
N ASN A 27 -8.76 0.26 13.65
CA ASN A 27 -10.08 0.39 13.01
C ASN A 27 -11.04 1.36 13.74
N GLN A 28 -10.93 1.49 15.06
CA GLN A 28 -11.75 2.40 15.87
C GLN A 28 -11.53 3.88 15.53
N ASN A 29 -10.35 4.23 15.00
CA ASN A 29 -9.98 5.61 14.61
C ASN A 29 -10.29 5.90 13.13
N ARG A 30 -10.70 4.88 12.36
CA ARG A 30 -10.78 4.94 10.91
C ARG A 30 -12.18 5.34 10.45
N VAL A 31 -12.30 6.56 9.95
CA VAL A 31 -13.56 7.10 9.40
C VAL A 31 -13.95 6.43 8.08
N THR A 32 -12.97 6.08 7.23
CA THR A 32 -13.19 5.43 5.93
C THR A 32 -11.90 4.75 5.46
N TYR A 33 -11.97 3.54 4.90
CA TYR A 33 -10.86 2.95 4.14
C TYR A 33 -10.78 3.62 2.76
N ARG A 34 -9.63 4.17 2.37
CA ARG A 34 -9.40 4.69 1.01
C ARG A 34 -8.49 3.78 0.17
N ILE A 35 -7.84 2.78 0.77
CA ILE A 35 -7.08 1.75 0.05
C ILE A 35 -7.89 1.03 -1.06
N HIS A 36 -9.23 1.01 -0.97
CA HIS A 36 -10.11 0.50 -2.03
C HIS A 36 -9.97 1.24 -3.37
N GLN A 37 -9.45 2.48 -3.38
CA GLN A 37 -9.25 3.27 -4.62
C GLN A 37 -8.17 2.68 -5.53
N LEU A 38 -7.33 1.78 -5.01
CA LEU A 38 -6.33 1.03 -5.76
C LEU A 38 -6.92 -0.19 -6.49
N LEU A 39 -8.15 -0.62 -6.14
CA LEU A 39 -8.76 -1.82 -6.73
C LEU A 39 -9.02 -1.63 -8.23
N GLY A 40 -8.41 -2.48 -9.05
CA GLY A 40 -8.49 -2.40 -10.50
C GLY A 40 -7.58 -1.33 -11.13
N GLN A 41 -6.79 -0.60 -10.34
CA GLN A 41 -5.76 0.29 -10.86
C GLN A 41 -4.51 -0.54 -11.24
N PRO A 42 -3.96 -0.39 -12.46
CA PRO A 42 -2.68 -0.98 -12.81
C PRO A 42 -1.55 -0.36 -11.96
N VAL A 43 -0.60 -1.19 -11.54
CA VAL A 43 0.70 -0.75 -11.02
C VAL A 43 1.54 -0.31 -12.22
N ARG A 44 2.00 0.94 -12.19
CA ARG A 44 2.80 1.57 -13.24
C ARG A 44 4.29 1.52 -12.96
N GLU A 45 4.68 1.63 -11.69
CA GLU A 45 6.07 1.65 -11.24
C GLU A 45 6.17 0.99 -9.86
N THR A 46 7.27 0.29 -9.60
CA THR A 46 7.65 -0.20 -8.28
C THR A 46 9.02 0.38 -7.91
N PHE A 47 9.20 0.77 -6.65
CA PHE A 47 10.46 1.34 -6.16
C PHE A 47 10.79 0.79 -4.77
N VAL A 48 12.09 0.84 -4.43
CA VAL A 48 12.59 0.49 -3.10
C VAL A 48 13.35 1.69 -2.57
N ASN A 49 13.04 2.10 -1.35
CA ASN A 49 13.68 3.18 -0.59
C ASN A 49 14.51 2.55 0.55
N PRO A 50 15.63 1.86 0.25
CA PRO A 50 16.35 1.09 1.26
C PRO A 50 16.95 2.01 2.33
N PRO A 51 17.02 1.57 3.60
CA PRO A 51 16.55 0.29 4.13
C PRO A 51 15.08 0.33 4.63
N LYS A 52 14.29 1.36 4.31
CA LYS A 52 13.11 1.75 5.09
C LYS A 52 11.77 1.27 4.53
N SER A 53 11.63 1.21 3.21
CA SER A 53 10.34 0.96 2.58
C SER A 53 10.49 0.45 1.16
N PHE A 54 9.41 -0.14 0.65
CA PHE A 54 9.16 -0.25 -0.79
C PHE A 54 7.82 0.41 -1.11
N GLY A 55 7.60 0.74 -2.38
CA GLY A 55 6.35 1.35 -2.80
C GLY A 55 5.95 1.04 -4.23
N LEU A 56 4.65 1.22 -4.46
CA LEU A 56 3.97 0.97 -5.73
C LEU A 56 3.25 2.25 -6.16
N ARG A 57 3.55 2.74 -7.36
CA ARG A 57 2.83 3.84 -8.00
C ARG A 57 1.80 3.26 -8.98
N PHE A 58 0.57 3.73 -8.88
CA PHE A 58 -0.56 3.29 -9.71
C PHE A 58 -0.84 4.29 -10.84
N GLU A 59 -1.57 3.88 -11.88
CA GLU A 59 -1.91 4.77 -13.01
C GLU A 59 -2.72 6.02 -12.63
N ASN A 60 -3.52 5.95 -11.55
CA ASN A 60 -4.19 7.12 -10.99
C ASN A 60 -3.25 8.10 -10.25
N GLY A 61 -1.94 7.83 -10.23
CA GLY A 61 -0.91 8.63 -9.56
C GLY A 61 -0.80 8.40 -8.05
N CYS A 62 -1.69 7.59 -7.44
CA CYS A 62 -1.56 7.23 -6.03
C CYS A 62 -0.31 6.37 -5.80
N VAL A 63 0.25 6.47 -4.59
CA VAL A 63 1.40 5.67 -4.16
C VAL A 63 1.04 4.93 -2.89
N LEU A 64 1.17 3.61 -2.89
CA LEU A 64 1.16 2.81 -1.67
C LEU A 64 2.62 2.56 -1.26
N GLU A 65 3.01 3.00 -0.09
CA GLU A 65 4.34 2.78 0.50
C GLU A 65 4.21 1.93 1.76
N ILE A 66 5.06 0.92 1.90
CA ILE A 66 5.03 -0.07 2.97
C ILE A 66 6.42 -0.07 3.62
N PHE A 67 6.45 0.04 4.94
CA PHE A 67 7.63 0.38 5.73
C PHE A 67 8.10 -0.82 6.54
N ASP A 68 9.33 -1.27 6.30
CA ASP A 68 9.97 -2.29 7.14
C ASP A 68 10.51 -1.61 8.40
N ASP A 69 9.63 -1.40 9.38
CA ASP A 69 9.99 -0.93 10.74
C ASP A 69 9.97 -2.05 11.80
N SER A 70 9.92 -3.30 11.34
CA SER A 70 10.00 -4.51 12.15
C SER A 70 11.44 -5.04 12.30
N ASP A 71 11.75 -5.69 13.43
CA ASP A 71 12.97 -6.52 13.57
C ASP A 71 12.83 -7.90 12.87
N GLN A 72 11.67 -8.20 12.25
CA GLN A 72 11.34 -9.51 11.66
C GLN A 72 10.49 -9.38 10.38
N TYR A 73 11.16 -9.22 9.23
CA TYR A 73 10.66 -9.42 7.86
C TYR A 73 9.16 -9.19 7.64
N GLU A 74 8.77 -7.97 7.24
CA GLU A 74 7.38 -7.69 6.87
C GLU A 74 6.90 -8.40 5.58
N SER A 75 5.59 -8.63 5.53
CA SER A 75 4.83 -9.45 4.57
C SER A 75 3.58 -8.67 4.10
N CYS A 76 3.29 -8.66 2.79
CA CYS A 76 2.36 -7.72 2.13
C CYS A 76 1.96 -8.10 0.66
N GLN A 77 0.67 -8.36 0.41
CA GLN A 77 0.19 -9.17 -0.73
C GLN A 77 -0.65 -8.42 -1.81
N ILE A 78 -0.13 -8.29 -3.05
CA ILE A 78 -0.73 -7.49 -4.17
C ILE A 78 -0.49 -8.07 -5.59
N ALA A 79 -1.44 -8.80 -6.20
CA ALA A 79 -1.36 -9.30 -7.60
C ALA A 79 -2.75 -9.43 -8.24
N PRO A 80 -2.88 -9.89 -9.51
CA PRO A 80 -4.18 -10.20 -10.12
C PRO A 80 -5.01 -11.23 -9.32
N ALA A 81 -4.36 -11.98 -8.43
CA ALA A 81 -4.96 -12.82 -7.40
C ALA A 81 -4.25 -12.68 -6.02
N GLY A 82 -3.62 -11.53 -5.74
CA GLY A 82 -2.71 -11.32 -4.58
C GLY A 82 -1.30 -11.91 -4.81
N VAL A 83 -0.19 -11.19 -4.52
CA VAL A 83 1.20 -11.73 -4.60
C VAL A 83 1.63 -12.16 -3.21
N VAL A 84 2.41 -13.22 -3.04
CA VAL A 84 2.94 -13.51 -1.68
C VAL A 84 4.13 -12.58 -1.42
N ILE A 85 3.95 -11.65 -0.47
CA ILE A 85 5.03 -11.24 0.45
C ILE A 85 4.53 -11.66 1.83
#